data_AF-A0A1M6G6Q0-F1
#
_entry.id   AF-A0A1M6G6Q0-F1
#
_cell.length_a   1.000
_cell.length_b   1.000
_cell.length_c   1.000
_cell.angle_alpha   90.00
_cell.angle_beta   90.00
_cell.angle_gamma   90.00
#
_symmetry.space_group_name_H-M   'P 1'
#
loop_
_entity.id
_entity.type
_entity.pdbx_description
1 polymer ?
#
loop_
_entity_poly.entity_id
_entity_poly.type
_entity_poly.pdbx_seq_one_letter_code
_entity_poly.pdbx_strand_id
1 'polypeptide(L)'
;MTLRSLLLLLLFAAPPAHAQMAIHQVDLREQKLVLDKPTFHVTEVVDLRAQHLGIGWVQVGMGNIRVPANLAGGVREGLGGWLQVQLPPRPSSRPVIMRVHELRIDEQTKATSEKATADVDVDFVQQQADGSYYVVQRFIEHEESKGLETTARHDDHIVACVQRACAQLNALDWSQRLKTATVLTEEQMRNRGGRKPAPYTYAILAATPPPKGIYRTFLDFRNNKPVAAPALVVEKKPRTAAGWQGTYEVEAYTPVGTAREPLRDVWGFSDGEQAYILRQRHFYPLQLAGQDFTFDARAVADPGAVSTAAVLGGAAGAVIASVSTSGERQQYTLDMATGRVSDFAYLDHLAQHDTATVVVYRRPGGLKAPVSVQLDGRELAALPPNDFVSIPWTSKTREISLCLPGGEAACLSFIPVFGLNTYVDLEAKTEAAKPVLSVVPGKEGEFYVKKMRRKP
;
A
#
# COMPACT_ATOMS: atom_id res chain seq x y z
N MET A 1 -8.23 -17.19 -55.30
CA MET A 1 -7.69 -16.59 -54.05
C MET A 1 -6.74 -17.60 -53.42
N THR A 2 -5.48 -17.23 -53.31
CA THR A 2 -4.39 -18.10 -52.84
C THR A 2 -4.50 -18.37 -51.34
N LEU A 3 -4.18 -19.59 -50.90
CA LEU A 3 -4.22 -20.07 -49.50
C LEU A 3 -3.56 -19.11 -48.48
N ARG A 4 -2.61 -18.27 -48.92
CA ARG A 4 -1.99 -17.19 -48.12
C ARG A 4 -2.94 -16.07 -47.68
N SER A 5 -3.99 -15.77 -48.44
CA SER A 5 -4.96 -14.72 -48.08
C SER A 5 -6.00 -15.21 -47.06
N LEU A 6 -6.22 -16.53 -46.96
CA LEU A 6 -7.12 -17.12 -45.97
C LEU A 6 -6.45 -17.18 -44.58
N LEU A 7 -5.14 -17.39 -44.52
CA LEU A 7 -4.39 -17.44 -43.26
C LEU A 7 -4.30 -16.07 -42.57
N LEU A 8 -4.27 -14.97 -43.34
CA LEU A 8 -4.22 -13.61 -42.79
C LEU A 8 -5.56 -13.18 -42.17
N LEU A 9 -6.70 -13.68 -42.68
CA LEU A 9 -8.03 -13.36 -42.13
C LEU A 9 -8.32 -14.10 -40.81
N LEU A 10 -7.75 -15.29 -40.62
CA LEU A 10 -7.91 -16.08 -39.39
C LEU A 10 -7.15 -15.50 -38.20
N LEU A 11 -6.10 -14.69 -38.44
CA LEU A 11 -5.35 -14.01 -37.38
C LEU A 11 -6.09 -12.82 -36.75
N PHE A 12 -7.13 -12.28 -37.38
CA PHE A 12 -7.93 -11.16 -36.85
C PHE A 12 -9.25 -11.57 -36.19
N ALA A 13 -9.58 -12.87 -36.18
CA ALA A 13 -10.82 -13.38 -35.59
C ALA A 13 -10.64 -13.97 -34.18
N ALA A 14 -9.47 -13.81 -33.56
CA ALA A 14 -9.30 -14.17 -32.16
C ALA A 14 -10.21 -13.25 -31.31
N PRO A 15 -11.18 -13.80 -30.57
CA PRO A 15 -11.98 -12.98 -29.67
C PRO A 15 -11.03 -12.29 -28.67
N PRO A 16 -11.27 -11.01 -28.34
CA PRO A 16 -10.47 -10.33 -27.34
C PRO A 16 -10.53 -11.17 -26.06
N ALA A 17 -9.38 -11.72 -25.65
CA ALA A 17 -9.28 -12.34 -24.35
C ALA A 17 -9.53 -11.23 -23.33
N HIS A 18 -10.69 -11.27 -22.69
CA HIS A 18 -11.03 -10.34 -21.62
C HIS A 18 -10.03 -10.58 -20.48
N ALA A 19 -9.05 -9.69 -20.37
CA ALA A 19 -8.10 -9.69 -19.28
C ALA A 19 -8.90 -9.44 -18.00
N GLN A 20 -9.19 -10.53 -17.27
CA GLN A 20 -9.68 -10.46 -15.90
C GLN A 20 -8.76 -9.52 -15.13
N MET A 21 -9.31 -8.69 -14.22
CA MET A 21 -8.48 -7.94 -13.27
C MET A 21 -7.89 -8.93 -12.28
N ALA A 22 -6.92 -9.71 -12.76
CA ALA A 22 -6.19 -10.67 -11.99
C ALA A 22 -5.44 -9.92 -10.90
N ILE A 23 -5.53 -10.42 -9.68
CA ILE A 23 -4.61 -10.01 -8.61
C ILE A 23 -3.20 -10.14 -9.17
N HIS A 24 -2.47 -9.04 -9.20
CA HIS A 24 -1.11 -9.06 -9.70
C HIS A 24 -0.26 -9.96 -8.80
N GLN A 25 0.36 -10.98 -9.38
CA GLN A 25 1.18 -11.93 -8.64
C GLN A 25 2.64 -11.48 -8.70
N VAL A 26 3.19 -11.12 -7.55
CA VAL A 26 4.63 -10.91 -7.38
C VAL A 26 5.26 -12.26 -7.06
N ASP A 27 6.19 -12.70 -7.90
CA ASP A 27 6.78 -14.03 -7.80
C ASP A 27 8.29 -13.93 -7.49
N LEU A 28 8.71 -14.58 -6.40
CA LEU A 28 10.11 -14.57 -5.97
C LEU A 28 10.91 -15.76 -6.51
N ARG A 29 10.29 -16.71 -7.23
CA ARG A 29 10.95 -17.97 -7.62
C ARG A 29 12.21 -17.79 -8.45
N GLU A 30 12.26 -16.76 -9.29
CA GLU A 30 13.42 -16.45 -10.14
C GLU A 30 14.47 -15.57 -9.44
N GLN A 31 14.12 -15.03 -8.28
CA GLN A 31 14.94 -14.10 -7.54
C GLN A 31 16.04 -14.82 -6.75
N LYS A 32 17.18 -14.15 -6.58
CA LYS A 32 18.36 -14.70 -5.88
C LYS A 32 18.68 -13.90 -4.64
N LEU A 33 18.96 -14.61 -3.55
CA LEU A 33 19.49 -14.02 -2.34
C LEU A 33 21.02 -14.13 -2.35
N VAL A 34 21.70 -13.00 -2.30
CA VAL A 34 23.17 -12.95 -2.23
C VAL A 34 23.61 -12.74 -0.79
N LEU A 35 24.14 -13.80 -0.17
CA LEU A 35 24.68 -13.76 1.18
C LEU A 35 25.97 -14.57 1.27
N ASP A 36 27.06 -13.96 1.74
CA ASP A 36 28.33 -14.66 1.95
C ASP A 36 28.26 -15.55 3.21
N LYS A 37 28.55 -16.83 3.05
CA LYS A 37 28.60 -17.85 4.12
C LYS A 37 27.47 -17.70 5.16
N PRO A 38 26.20 -17.95 4.79
CA PRO A 38 25.08 -17.85 5.71
C PRO A 38 25.29 -18.71 6.96
N THR A 39 25.21 -18.08 8.14
CA THR A 39 25.32 -18.74 9.46
C THR A 39 23.98 -19.18 10.03
N PHE A 40 22.89 -19.00 9.28
CA PHE A 40 21.53 -19.34 9.67
C PHE A 40 20.73 -19.88 8.48
N HIS A 41 19.60 -20.50 8.76
CA HIS A 41 18.58 -20.87 7.78
C HIS A 41 17.19 -20.62 8.34
N VAL A 42 16.23 -20.28 7.48
CA VAL A 42 14.85 -19.99 7.88
C VAL A 42 14.04 -21.28 7.88
N THR A 43 13.54 -21.71 9.04
CA THR A 43 12.74 -22.93 9.19
C THR A 43 11.25 -22.68 8.95
N GLU A 44 10.75 -21.51 9.36
CA GLU A 44 9.34 -21.13 9.25
C GLU A 44 9.22 -19.63 8.95
N VAL A 45 8.23 -19.27 8.13
CA VAL A 45 7.76 -17.89 7.96
C VAL A 45 6.37 -17.77 8.59
N VAL A 46 6.25 -16.91 9.60
CA VAL A 46 5.00 -16.63 10.29
C VAL A 46 4.48 -15.27 9.82
N ASP A 47 3.38 -15.28 9.06
CA ASP A 47 2.69 -14.05 8.66
C ASP A 47 1.88 -13.50 9.84
N LEU A 48 2.39 -12.42 10.45
CA LEU A 48 1.77 -11.69 11.55
C LEU A 48 1.15 -10.36 11.10
N ARG A 49 1.13 -10.08 9.79
CA ARG A 49 0.58 -8.84 9.25
C ARG A 49 -0.88 -8.70 9.63
N ALA A 50 -1.29 -7.48 9.96
CA ALA A 50 -2.70 -7.17 10.21
C ALA A 50 -3.56 -7.40 8.94
N GLN A 51 -3.00 -7.08 7.77
CA GLN A 51 -3.61 -7.31 6.47
C GLN A 51 -2.88 -8.42 5.72
N HIS A 52 -3.57 -9.53 5.44
CA HIS A 52 -2.99 -10.73 4.83
C HIS A 52 -3.52 -11.04 3.43
N LEU A 53 -4.54 -10.30 2.98
CA LEU A 53 -5.21 -10.53 1.69
C LEU A 53 -4.34 -10.19 0.48
N GLY A 54 -3.34 -9.36 0.69
CA GLY A 54 -2.40 -8.94 -0.35
C GLY A 54 -1.19 -8.28 0.28
N ILE A 55 -0.28 -7.85 -0.58
CA ILE A 55 0.91 -7.08 -0.21
C ILE A 55 0.79 -5.64 -0.71
N GLY A 56 -0.37 -5.17 -1.17
CA GLY A 56 -0.56 -3.79 -1.60
C GLY A 56 -1.18 -3.70 -2.98
N TRP A 57 -0.71 -2.75 -3.79
CA TRP A 57 -1.31 -2.45 -5.09
C TRP A 57 -0.22 -2.13 -6.11
N VAL A 58 -0.54 -2.41 -7.37
CA VAL A 58 0.20 -1.97 -8.55
C VAL A 58 -0.74 -1.21 -9.48
N GLN A 59 -0.19 -0.53 -10.48
CA GLN A 59 -0.90 0.22 -11.49
C GLN A 59 -0.66 -0.42 -12.85
N VAL A 60 -1.72 -0.96 -13.46
CA VAL A 60 -1.60 -1.67 -14.75
C VAL A 60 -2.26 -0.89 -15.88
N GLY A 61 -1.65 -1.02 -17.07
CA GLY A 61 -2.16 -0.45 -18.32
C GLY A 61 -2.02 1.08 -18.41
N MET A 62 -2.32 1.63 -19.58
CA MET A 62 -2.17 3.07 -19.87
C MET A 62 -3.00 4.00 -18.98
N GLY A 63 -4.02 3.46 -18.30
CA GLY A 63 -4.88 4.19 -17.38
C GLY A 63 -4.39 4.21 -15.93
N ASN A 64 -3.26 3.57 -15.62
CA ASN A 64 -2.73 3.41 -14.26
C ASN A 64 -3.77 2.85 -13.28
N ILE A 65 -4.51 1.83 -13.75
CA ILE A 65 -5.60 1.22 -12.99
C ILE A 65 -4.99 0.50 -11.80
N ARG A 66 -5.41 0.86 -10.59
CA ARG A 66 -4.95 0.19 -9.37
C ARG A 66 -5.50 -1.23 -9.32
N VAL A 67 -4.59 -2.19 -9.19
CA VAL A 67 -4.89 -3.62 -9.07
C VAL A 67 -4.27 -4.13 -7.78
N PRO A 68 -5.00 -4.91 -6.96
CA PRO A 68 -4.42 -5.54 -5.77
C PRO A 68 -3.28 -6.46 -6.18
N ALA A 69 -2.21 -6.45 -5.39
CA ALA A 69 -1.08 -7.32 -5.58
C ALA A 69 -0.91 -8.29 -4.42
N ASN A 70 -0.51 -9.52 -4.73
CA ASN A 70 -0.21 -10.54 -3.75
C ASN A 70 1.11 -11.25 -4.11
N LEU A 71 1.74 -11.86 -3.11
CA LEU A 71 2.85 -12.75 -3.36
C LEU A 71 2.33 -14.05 -3.95
N ALA A 72 2.98 -14.60 -4.98
CA ALA A 72 2.63 -15.88 -5.56
C ALA A 72 2.69 -16.98 -4.48
N GLY A 73 1.55 -17.63 -4.21
CA GLY A 73 1.40 -18.61 -3.12
C GLY A 73 1.14 -18.01 -1.74
N GLY A 74 1.13 -16.69 -1.58
CA GLY A 74 0.98 -16.01 -0.29
C GLY A 74 2.31 -15.83 0.45
N VAL A 75 2.31 -15.11 1.57
CA VAL A 75 3.56 -14.76 2.27
C VAL A 75 4.22 -15.97 2.90
N ARG A 76 3.47 -16.85 3.57
CA ARG A 76 4.06 -18.03 4.21
C ARG A 76 4.70 -18.96 3.19
N GLU A 77 3.97 -19.33 2.15
CA GLU A 77 4.40 -20.32 1.16
C GLU A 77 5.36 -19.70 0.14
N GLY A 78 5.05 -18.50 -0.37
CA GLY A 78 5.86 -17.80 -1.36
C GLY A 78 7.20 -17.32 -0.80
N LEU A 79 7.19 -16.54 0.29
CA LEU A 79 8.44 -16.05 0.90
C LEU A 79 9.17 -17.17 1.62
N GLY A 80 8.46 -18.04 2.34
CA GLY A 80 9.06 -19.17 3.06
C GLY A 80 9.68 -20.20 2.12
N GLY A 81 8.97 -20.58 1.07
CA GLY A 81 9.48 -21.50 0.05
C GLY A 81 10.72 -20.93 -0.66
N TRP A 82 10.69 -19.65 -1.03
CA TRP A 82 11.86 -18.98 -1.59
C TRP A 82 13.04 -18.97 -0.61
N LEU A 83 12.85 -18.55 0.65
CA LEU A 83 13.93 -18.51 1.65
C LEU A 83 14.52 -19.90 1.93
N GLN A 84 13.73 -20.96 1.95
CA GLN A 84 14.22 -22.32 2.16
C GLN A 84 15.10 -22.81 1.00
N VAL A 85 14.78 -22.41 -0.24
CA VAL A 85 15.62 -22.69 -1.41
C VAL A 85 16.92 -21.89 -1.37
N GLN A 86 16.84 -20.61 -1.00
CA GLN A 86 17.99 -19.70 -0.98
C GLN A 86 18.93 -19.92 0.23
N LEU A 87 18.38 -20.34 1.37
CA LEU A 87 19.09 -20.58 2.64
C LEU A 87 18.85 -22.00 3.13
N PRO A 88 19.33 -23.04 2.41
CA PRO A 88 19.11 -24.42 2.83
C PRO A 88 19.83 -24.72 4.15
N PRO A 89 19.31 -25.63 4.98
CA PRO A 89 19.96 -26.05 6.22
C PRO A 89 21.38 -26.59 5.97
N ARG A 90 22.32 -26.17 6.81
CA ARG A 90 23.71 -26.65 6.84
C ARG A 90 24.11 -27.04 8.26
N PRO A 91 25.07 -27.96 8.47
CA PRO A 91 25.47 -28.40 9.81
C PRO A 91 25.90 -27.27 10.76
N SER A 92 26.48 -26.19 10.23
CA SER A 92 26.92 -25.03 11.01
C SER A 92 25.90 -23.88 11.06
N SER A 93 24.75 -24.02 10.39
CA SER A 93 23.74 -22.97 10.31
C SER A 93 22.73 -23.08 11.45
N ARG A 94 22.36 -21.94 12.02
CA ARG A 94 21.35 -21.85 13.09
C ARG A 94 19.93 -21.82 12.52
N PRO A 95 18.98 -22.62 13.03
CA PRO A 95 17.58 -22.51 12.64
C PRO A 95 16.98 -21.22 13.20
N VAL A 96 16.28 -20.46 12.37
CA VAL A 96 15.52 -19.28 12.78
C VAL A 96 14.13 -19.27 12.16
N ILE A 97 13.19 -18.68 12.87
CA ILE A 97 11.84 -18.39 12.40
C ILE A 97 11.78 -16.92 12.01
N MET A 98 11.27 -16.61 10.83
CA MET A 98 11.03 -15.24 10.40
C MET A 98 9.57 -14.87 10.69
N ARG A 99 9.32 -13.84 11.49
CA ARG A 99 7.97 -13.30 11.68
C ARG A 99 7.83 -12.04 10.85
N VAL A 100 6.79 -11.99 10.01
CA VAL A 100 6.51 -10.89 9.09
C VAL A 100 5.42 -10.01 9.68
N HIS A 101 5.78 -8.78 10.05
CA HIS A 101 4.86 -7.79 10.63
C HIS A 101 4.30 -6.86 9.56
N GLU A 102 5.09 -6.53 8.55
CA GLU A 102 4.69 -5.81 7.34
C GLU A 102 5.41 -6.43 6.13
N LEU A 103 4.66 -6.67 5.06
CA LEU A 103 5.19 -6.87 3.72
C LEU A 103 4.25 -6.13 2.80
N ARG A 104 4.76 -5.03 2.23
CA ARG A 104 3.94 -4.13 1.44
C ARG A 104 4.70 -3.60 0.23
N ILE A 105 3.98 -3.41 -0.86
CA ILE A 105 4.38 -2.69 -2.05
C ILE A 105 3.36 -1.60 -2.36
N ASP A 106 3.84 -0.53 -2.98
CA ASP A 106 3.01 0.60 -3.41
C ASP A 106 3.61 1.24 -4.66
N GLU A 107 2.73 1.76 -5.51
CA GLU A 107 3.10 2.52 -6.70
C GLU A 107 2.45 3.90 -6.71
N GLN A 108 3.27 4.90 -7.03
CA GLN A 108 2.85 6.29 -7.14
C GLN A 108 3.22 6.83 -8.51
N THR A 109 2.22 6.94 -9.38
CA THR A 109 2.37 7.62 -10.66
C THR A 109 2.14 9.13 -10.52
N LYS A 110 3.09 9.91 -11.02
CA LYS A 110 2.97 11.35 -11.29
C LYS A 110 2.98 11.56 -12.80
N ALA A 111 2.65 12.78 -13.23
CA ALA A 111 2.55 13.14 -14.65
C ALA A 111 3.77 12.74 -15.52
N THR A 112 4.97 12.64 -14.93
CA THR A 112 6.21 12.33 -15.65
C THR A 112 7.09 11.27 -14.97
N SER A 113 6.60 10.60 -13.92
CA SER A 113 7.40 9.62 -13.19
C SER A 113 6.53 8.64 -12.43
N GLU A 114 6.91 7.38 -12.46
CA GLU A 114 6.38 6.37 -11.56
C GLU A 114 7.40 6.09 -10.45
N LYS A 115 6.89 5.69 -9.29
CA LYS A 115 7.69 5.30 -8.14
C LYS A 115 7.10 4.01 -7.58
N ALA A 116 7.88 2.93 -7.60
CA ALA A 116 7.57 1.72 -6.84
C ALA A 116 8.31 1.74 -5.50
N THR A 117 7.67 1.18 -4.50
CA THR A 117 8.24 0.99 -3.16
C THR A 117 7.97 -0.42 -2.66
N ALA A 118 8.85 -0.91 -1.78
CA ALA A 118 8.60 -2.06 -0.94
C ALA A 118 9.00 -1.75 0.51
N ASP A 119 8.14 -2.13 1.45
CA ASP A 119 8.37 -2.06 2.89
C ASP A 119 8.36 -3.48 3.46
N VAL A 120 9.39 -3.83 4.24
CA VAL A 120 9.50 -5.11 4.93
C VAL A 120 9.80 -4.84 6.39
N ASP A 121 8.95 -5.34 7.28
CA ASP A 121 9.17 -5.32 8.73
C ASP A 121 9.11 -6.75 9.25
N VAL A 122 10.26 -7.24 9.70
CA VAL A 122 10.46 -8.63 10.06
C VAL A 122 11.29 -8.72 11.32
N ASP A 123 11.06 -9.77 12.10
CA ASP A 123 12.05 -10.21 13.07
C ASP A 123 12.40 -11.67 12.90
N PHE A 124 13.58 -11.99 13.42
CA PHE A 124 14.11 -13.34 13.44
C PHE A 124 14.10 -13.85 14.88
N VAL A 125 13.53 -15.03 15.05
CA VAL A 125 13.33 -15.68 16.33
C VAL A 125 14.07 -17.00 16.36
N GLN A 126 14.77 -17.29 17.45
CA GLN A 126 15.38 -18.59 17.69
C GLN A 126 14.60 -19.32 18.78
N GLN A 127 14.05 -20.49 18.44
CA GLN A 127 13.46 -21.39 19.43
C GLN A 127 14.57 -22.06 20.26
N GLN A 128 14.42 -22.06 21.57
CA GLN A 128 15.34 -22.66 22.52
C GLN A 128 14.90 -24.10 22.87
N ALA A 129 15.82 -24.87 23.46
CA ALA A 129 15.56 -26.25 23.86
C ALA A 129 14.46 -26.39 24.93
N ASP A 130 14.22 -25.34 25.72
CA ASP A 130 13.16 -25.28 26.74
C ASP A 130 11.78 -24.88 26.15
N GLY A 131 11.69 -24.69 24.83
CA GLY A 131 10.48 -24.28 24.12
C GLY A 131 10.22 -22.77 24.10
N SER A 132 11.07 -21.96 24.72
CA SER A 132 10.97 -20.49 24.66
C SER A 132 11.47 -19.93 23.32
N TYR A 133 10.99 -18.73 22.97
CA TYR A 133 11.30 -18.08 21.70
C TYR A 133 12.06 -16.79 21.92
N TYR A 134 13.30 -16.71 21.43
CA TYR A 134 14.16 -15.55 21.64
C TYR A 134 14.13 -14.69 20.39
N VAL A 135 13.62 -13.45 20.50
CA VAL A 135 13.70 -12.49 19.39
C VAL A 135 15.14 -12.04 19.26
N VAL A 136 15.81 -12.55 18.24
CA VAL A 136 17.21 -12.27 17.94
C VAL A 136 17.31 -10.84 17.49
N GLN A 137 16.65 -10.46 16.41
CA GLN A 137 16.74 -9.10 15.87
C GLN A 137 15.53 -8.78 15.01
N ARG A 138 15.09 -7.54 15.06
CA ARG A 138 14.07 -6.96 14.18
C ARG A 138 14.72 -6.03 13.19
N PHE A 139 14.24 -6.05 11.96
CA PHE A 139 14.67 -5.23 10.85
C PHE A 139 13.45 -4.61 10.18
N ILE A 140 13.60 -3.34 9.81
CA ILE A 140 12.64 -2.61 8.99
C ILE A 140 13.42 -2.05 7.82
N GLU A 141 13.06 -2.52 6.65
CA GLU A 141 13.74 -2.23 5.41
C GLU A 141 12.76 -1.57 4.44
N HIS A 142 13.26 -0.57 3.73
CA HIS A 142 12.53 0.16 2.71
C HIS A 142 13.37 0.19 1.44
N GLU A 143 12.74 -0.08 0.30
CA GLU A 143 13.34 0.08 -1.02
C GLU A 143 12.41 0.93 -1.88
N GLU A 144 13.00 1.83 -2.67
CA GLU A 144 12.27 2.60 -3.66
C GLU A 144 13.07 2.74 -4.95
N SER A 145 12.35 2.74 -6.08
CA SER A 145 12.94 3.15 -7.34
C SER A 145 11.96 3.98 -8.15
N LYS A 146 12.50 4.79 -9.06
CA LYS A 146 11.73 5.57 -10.03
C LYS A 146 11.96 5.00 -11.43
N GLY A 147 10.93 5.04 -12.26
CA GLY A 147 10.99 4.47 -13.60
C GLY A 147 9.79 4.83 -14.46
N LEU A 148 9.83 4.37 -15.71
CA LEU A 148 8.67 4.33 -16.63
C LEU A 148 7.91 3.00 -16.55
N GLU A 149 8.53 1.99 -15.93
CA GLU A 149 7.96 0.68 -15.67
C GLU A 149 8.44 0.31 -14.28
N THR A 150 7.55 0.40 -13.30
CA THR A 150 7.87 0.12 -11.90
C THR A 150 7.23 -1.16 -11.38
N THR A 151 6.22 -1.68 -12.07
CA THR A 151 5.44 -2.82 -11.59
C THR A 151 6.29 -4.08 -11.59
N ALA A 152 7.10 -4.25 -12.64
CA ALA A 152 8.03 -5.37 -12.75
C ALA A 152 9.24 -5.32 -11.78
N ARG A 153 9.33 -4.32 -10.88
CA ARG A 153 10.44 -4.18 -9.92
C ARG A 153 10.08 -4.56 -8.49
N HIS A 154 8.84 -4.96 -8.25
CA HIS A 154 8.38 -5.20 -6.88
C HIS A 154 9.02 -6.44 -6.24
N ASP A 155 9.24 -7.49 -7.01
CA ASP A 155 10.01 -8.66 -6.59
C ASP A 155 11.46 -8.29 -6.24
N ASP A 156 12.14 -7.53 -7.09
CA ASP A 156 13.50 -7.02 -6.83
C ASP A 156 13.55 -6.19 -5.55
N HIS A 157 12.58 -5.29 -5.34
CA HIS A 157 12.53 -4.45 -4.14
C HIS A 157 12.28 -5.26 -2.86
N ILE A 158 11.37 -6.23 -2.90
CA ILE A 158 11.13 -7.14 -1.77
C ILE A 158 12.41 -7.92 -1.45
N VAL A 159 13.08 -8.46 -2.47
CA VAL A 159 14.33 -9.21 -2.31
C VAL A 159 15.43 -8.32 -1.75
N ALA A 160 15.56 -7.08 -2.21
CA ALA A 160 16.55 -6.14 -1.70
C ALA A 160 16.35 -5.86 -0.20
N CYS A 161 15.10 -5.63 0.22
CA CYS A 161 14.75 -5.45 1.62
C CYS A 161 15.07 -6.71 2.45
N VAL A 162 14.60 -7.88 2.02
CA VAL A 162 14.85 -9.13 2.74
C VAL A 162 16.35 -9.47 2.78
N GLN A 163 17.08 -9.22 1.69
CA GLN A 163 18.52 -9.42 1.62
C GLN A 163 19.28 -8.55 2.63
N ARG A 164 18.92 -7.27 2.77
CA ARG A 164 19.52 -6.40 3.79
C ARG A 164 19.23 -6.88 5.20
N ALA A 165 18.01 -7.32 5.48
CA ALA A 165 17.67 -7.90 6.79
C ALA A 165 18.48 -9.18 7.06
N CYS A 166 18.60 -10.08 6.08
CA CYS A 166 19.39 -11.31 6.18
C CYS A 166 20.89 -11.02 6.33
N ALA A 167 21.44 -10.05 5.59
CA ALA A 167 22.85 -9.66 5.69
C ALA A 167 23.19 -9.11 7.07
N GLN A 168 22.32 -8.26 7.63
CA GLN A 168 22.49 -7.74 8.99
C GLN A 168 22.37 -8.86 10.03
N LEU A 169 21.43 -9.80 9.89
CA LEU A 169 21.32 -10.97 10.76
C LEU A 169 22.59 -11.83 10.72
N ASN A 170 23.14 -12.04 9.52
CA ASN A 170 24.35 -12.84 9.30
C ASN A 170 25.59 -12.23 9.98
N ALA A 171 25.62 -10.91 10.12
CA ALA A 171 26.71 -10.18 10.75
C ALA A 171 26.59 -10.06 12.29
N LEU A 172 25.53 -10.60 12.91
CA LEU A 172 25.32 -10.47 14.34
C LEU A 172 26.30 -11.33 15.17
N ASP A 173 26.75 -10.77 16.30
CA ASP A 173 27.28 -11.57 17.40
C ASP A 173 26.12 -12.27 18.12
N TRP A 174 25.87 -13.51 17.72
CA TRP A 174 24.84 -14.36 18.29
C TRP A 174 24.96 -14.55 19.80
N SER A 175 26.19 -14.67 20.34
CA SER A 175 26.40 -14.93 21.77
C SER A 175 25.97 -13.72 22.60
N GLN A 176 26.37 -12.51 22.19
CA GLN A 176 25.96 -11.30 22.87
C GLN A 176 24.46 -11.06 22.69
N ARG A 177 23.94 -11.26 21.47
CA ARG A 177 22.57 -10.91 21.17
C ARG A 177 21.56 -11.74 21.96
N LEU A 178 21.79 -13.05 22.07
CA LEU A 178 20.92 -13.96 22.81
C LEU A 178 20.84 -13.63 24.31
N LYS A 179 21.90 -13.06 24.91
CA LYS A 179 21.89 -12.64 26.33
C LYS A 179 20.94 -11.49 26.61
N THR A 180 20.67 -10.66 25.59
CA THR A 180 19.78 -9.50 25.67
C THR A 180 18.49 -9.70 24.88
N ALA A 181 18.27 -10.91 24.39
CA ALA A 181 17.12 -11.20 23.54
C ALA A 181 15.84 -11.10 24.35
N THR A 182 14.83 -10.56 23.71
CA THR A 182 13.48 -10.58 24.24
C THR A 182 12.93 -12.00 24.17
N VAL A 183 12.47 -12.52 25.31
CA VAL A 183 11.83 -13.84 25.37
C VAL A 183 10.33 -13.72 25.10
N LEU A 184 9.80 -14.63 24.28
CA LEU A 184 8.39 -14.75 23.96
C LEU A 184 7.85 -16.13 24.35
N THR A 185 6.57 -16.16 24.70
CA THR A 185 5.78 -17.40 24.77
C THR A 185 5.38 -17.85 23.36
N GLU A 186 4.95 -19.11 23.21
CA GLU A 186 4.34 -19.62 21.96
C GLU A 186 3.18 -18.73 21.49
N GLU A 187 2.31 -18.33 22.43
CA GLU A 187 1.18 -17.45 22.13
C GLU A 187 1.66 -16.10 21.59
N GLN A 188 2.66 -15.47 22.22
CA GLN A 188 3.24 -14.22 21.75
C GLN A 188 4.00 -14.35 20.43
N MET A 189 4.61 -15.52 20.18
CA MET A 189 5.28 -15.83 18.92
C MET A 189 4.27 -15.80 17.76
N ARG A 190 3.10 -16.40 17.96
CA ARG A 190 2.04 -16.50 16.94
C ARG A 190 0.99 -15.38 17.00
N ASN A 191 1.06 -14.51 18.01
CA ASN A 191 0.10 -13.44 18.18
C ASN A 191 0.19 -12.48 16.99
N ARG A 192 -0.90 -12.39 16.24
CA ARG A 192 -1.12 -11.38 15.19
C ARG A 192 -1.44 -10.04 15.85
N GLY A 193 -0.45 -9.50 16.55
CA GLY A 193 -0.59 -8.34 17.43
C GLY A 193 -0.65 -7.00 16.69
N GLY A 194 -1.44 -6.88 15.61
CA GLY A 194 -1.65 -5.63 14.89
C GLY A 194 -0.37 -4.84 14.58
N ARG A 195 -0.46 -3.51 14.49
CA ARG A 195 0.70 -2.63 14.19
C ARG A 195 1.77 -2.56 15.30
N LYS A 196 1.55 -3.22 16.44
CA LYS A 196 2.48 -3.20 17.58
C LYS A 196 2.87 -4.62 17.97
N PRO A 197 3.94 -5.18 17.39
CA PRO A 197 4.44 -6.46 17.82
C PRO A 197 4.86 -6.37 19.29
N ALA A 198 4.23 -7.17 20.14
CA ALA A 198 4.72 -7.34 21.49
C ALA A 198 6.17 -7.88 21.42
N PRO A 199 7.09 -7.36 22.24
CA PRO A 199 6.92 -6.45 23.36
C PRO A 199 7.64 -5.10 23.15
N TYR A 200 7.61 -4.56 21.93
CA TYR A 200 8.35 -3.33 21.64
C TYR A 200 7.61 -2.09 22.21
N THR A 201 8.22 -1.45 23.20
CA THR A 201 7.89 -0.08 23.61
C THR A 201 8.90 0.85 22.96
N TYR A 202 8.45 1.72 22.05
CA TYR A 202 9.33 2.68 21.40
C TYR A 202 9.71 3.79 22.39
N ALA A 203 11.01 4.06 22.53
CA ALA A 203 11.53 4.97 23.57
C ALA A 203 10.92 6.38 23.48
N ILE A 204 10.62 6.84 22.27
CA ILE A 204 10.01 8.15 22.04
C ILE A 204 8.57 8.26 22.56
N LEU A 205 7.84 7.15 22.67
CA LEU A 205 6.49 7.14 23.25
C LEU A 205 6.53 7.27 24.77
N ALA A 206 7.67 6.98 25.41
CA ALA A 206 7.85 7.09 26.85
C ALA A 206 8.48 8.44 27.27
N ALA A 207 8.96 9.25 26.32
CA ALA A 207 9.69 10.48 26.60
C ALA A 207 8.76 11.70 26.47
N THR A 208 8.30 12.21 27.62
CA THR A 208 7.43 13.39 27.68
C THR A 208 8.03 14.44 28.64
N PRO A 209 8.61 15.54 28.13
CA PRO A 209 8.80 15.89 26.71
C PRO A 209 10.00 15.15 26.05
N PRO A 210 10.06 15.10 24.71
CA PRO A 210 11.20 14.55 24.00
C PRO A 210 12.44 15.46 24.11
N PRO A 211 13.67 14.91 24.28
CA PRO A 211 14.91 15.69 24.36
C PRO A 211 15.12 16.59 23.15
N LYS A 212 15.59 17.82 23.37
CA LYS A 212 15.90 18.79 22.30
C LYS A 212 17.02 18.27 21.40
N GLY A 213 16.83 18.34 20.09
CA GLY A 213 17.86 17.99 19.10
C GLY A 213 17.29 17.62 17.73
N ILE A 214 18.15 17.11 16.85
CA ILE A 214 17.81 16.79 15.46
C ILE A 214 17.75 15.27 15.28
N TYR A 215 16.67 14.77 14.68
CA TYR A 215 16.53 13.39 14.26
C TYR A 215 16.89 13.30 12.77
N ARG A 216 18.03 12.69 12.44
CA ARG A 216 18.46 12.54 11.04
C ARG A 216 17.64 11.49 10.33
N THR A 217 17.29 10.43 11.05
CA THR A 217 16.49 9.31 10.56
C THR A 217 15.25 9.09 11.42
N PHE A 218 14.29 8.33 10.89
CA PHE A 218 13.16 7.84 11.69
C PHE A 218 13.63 6.97 12.86
N LEU A 219 14.70 6.18 12.68
CA LEU A 219 15.24 5.34 13.76
C LEU A 219 15.79 6.18 14.92
N ASP A 220 16.40 7.33 14.64
CA ASP A 220 16.82 8.27 15.69
C ASP A 220 15.61 8.75 16.48
N PHE A 221 14.53 9.12 15.79
CA PHE A 221 13.29 9.55 16.42
C PHE A 221 12.69 8.42 17.27
N ARG A 222 12.44 7.25 16.68
CA ARG A 222 11.82 6.11 17.36
C ARG A 222 12.59 5.66 18.60
N ASN A 223 13.91 5.64 18.52
CA ASN A 223 14.79 5.26 19.62
C ASN A 223 15.07 6.41 20.60
N ASN A 224 14.50 7.60 20.34
CA ASN A 224 14.69 8.82 21.12
C ASN A 224 16.18 9.21 21.29
N LYS A 225 16.93 9.17 20.20
CA LYS A 225 18.37 9.48 20.14
C LYS A 225 18.64 10.65 19.18
N PRO A 226 18.16 11.87 19.48
CA PRO A 226 18.48 13.02 18.63
C PRO A 226 19.97 13.37 18.73
N VAL A 227 20.52 13.94 17.65
CA VAL A 227 21.80 14.64 17.70
C VAL A 227 21.58 15.96 18.45
N ALA A 228 22.37 16.19 19.50
CA ALA A 228 22.29 17.41 20.29
C ALA A 228 22.51 18.65 19.40
N ALA A 229 21.56 19.58 19.44
CA ALA A 229 21.59 20.81 18.65
C ALA A 229 21.23 22.01 19.56
N PRO A 230 22.14 22.41 20.47
CA PRO A 230 21.84 23.46 21.45
C PRO A 230 21.47 24.79 20.79
N ALA A 231 22.08 25.07 19.65
CA ALA A 231 21.90 26.30 18.88
C ALA A 231 20.71 26.24 17.88
N LEU A 232 19.89 25.18 17.91
CA LEU A 232 18.69 25.08 17.07
C LEU A 232 17.72 26.23 17.41
N VAL A 233 17.38 27.02 16.38
CA VAL A 233 16.40 28.11 16.44
C VAL A 233 15.12 27.65 15.75
N VAL A 234 13.98 27.84 16.40
CA VAL A 234 12.66 27.46 15.89
C VAL A 234 11.76 28.69 15.86
N GLU A 235 11.18 28.97 14.69
CA GLU A 235 10.26 30.08 14.48
C GLU A 235 8.87 29.54 14.14
N LYS A 236 7.84 30.09 14.81
CA LYS A 236 6.43 29.70 14.63
C LYS A 236 5.68 30.89 14.04
N LYS A 237 5.17 30.75 12.81
CA LYS A 237 4.42 31.79 12.09
C LYS A 237 2.94 31.40 12.01
N PRO A 238 1.98 32.24 12.42
CA PRO A 238 0.56 31.91 12.32
C PRO A 238 0.16 31.61 10.87
N ARG A 239 -0.58 30.52 10.63
CA ARG A 239 -1.15 30.23 9.31
C ARG A 239 -2.44 31.02 9.10
N THR A 240 -2.54 31.71 7.97
CA THR A 240 -3.71 32.54 7.60
C THR A 240 -4.61 31.89 6.56
N ALA A 241 -4.19 30.77 5.96
CA ALA A 241 -4.98 30.05 4.97
C ALA A 241 -6.27 29.46 5.58
N ALA A 242 -7.34 29.40 4.78
CA ALA A 242 -8.59 28.78 5.18
C ALA A 242 -8.38 27.30 5.58
N GLY A 243 -8.97 26.87 6.70
CA GLY A 243 -8.81 25.53 7.27
C GLY A 243 -7.58 25.35 8.17
N TRP A 244 -6.72 26.37 8.25
CA TRP A 244 -5.48 26.36 9.07
C TRP A 244 -5.50 27.37 10.22
N GLN A 245 -6.65 28.02 10.48
CA GLN A 245 -6.79 28.98 11.57
C GLN A 245 -6.42 28.34 12.92
N GLY A 246 -5.67 29.08 13.74
CA GLY A 246 -5.20 28.59 15.05
C GLY A 246 -3.99 27.64 14.98
N THR A 247 -3.39 27.44 13.80
CA THR A 247 -2.17 26.65 13.64
C THR A 247 -0.98 27.52 13.23
N TYR A 248 0.23 26.94 13.28
CA TYR A 248 1.47 27.63 12.95
C TYR A 248 2.26 26.86 11.89
N GLU A 249 2.88 27.61 10.97
CA GLU A 249 4.01 27.13 10.19
C GLU A 249 5.26 27.15 11.05
N VAL A 250 6.04 26.08 10.97
CA VAL A 250 7.24 25.88 11.76
C VAL A 250 8.44 25.89 10.82
N GLU A 251 9.35 26.83 11.08
CA GLU A 251 10.65 26.90 10.42
C GLU A 251 11.73 26.64 11.46
N ALA A 252 12.75 25.87 11.08
CA ALA A 252 13.87 25.54 11.96
C ALA A 252 15.17 25.91 11.26
N TYR A 253 16.13 26.42 12.04
CA TYR A 253 17.40 26.93 11.54
C TYR A 253 18.58 26.47 12.39
N THR A 254 19.71 26.21 11.74
CA THR A 254 21.01 26.04 12.39
C THR A 254 21.88 27.28 12.13
N PRO A 255 22.50 27.88 13.15
CA PRO A 255 23.40 29.00 12.96
C PRO A 255 24.72 28.54 12.33
N VAL A 256 25.17 29.29 11.34
CA VAL A 256 26.47 29.10 10.66
C VAL A 256 27.18 30.45 10.64
N GLY A 257 28.04 30.69 11.64
CA GLY A 257 28.64 32.00 11.88
C GLY A 257 27.57 33.04 12.27
N THR A 258 27.46 34.12 11.50
CA THR A 258 26.40 35.14 11.67
C THR A 258 25.15 34.84 10.84
N ALA A 259 25.19 33.86 9.95
CA ALA A 259 24.09 33.46 9.10
C ALA A 259 23.21 32.39 9.75
N ARG A 260 21.98 32.24 9.25
CA ARG A 260 21.06 31.17 9.60
C ARG A 260 20.82 30.30 8.38
N GLU A 261 21.03 29.00 8.52
CA GLU A 261 20.71 28.04 7.47
C GLU A 261 19.42 27.30 7.82
N PRO A 262 18.43 27.24 6.91
CA PRO A 262 17.24 26.43 7.12
C PRO A 262 17.62 24.97 7.35
N LEU A 263 17.04 24.34 8.36
CA LEU A 263 17.24 22.93 8.65
C LEU A 263 16.63 22.10 7.52
N ARG A 264 17.49 21.46 6.72
CA ARG A 264 17.16 20.60 5.58
C ARG A 264 17.83 19.24 5.77
N ASP A 265 17.42 18.26 4.97
CA ASP A 265 18.03 16.92 4.91
C ASP A 265 18.03 16.19 6.27
N VAL A 266 16.94 16.33 7.00
CA VAL A 266 16.65 15.64 8.27
C VAL A 266 15.30 14.96 8.20
N TRP A 267 15.08 13.96 9.05
CA TRP A 267 13.74 13.40 9.23
C TRP A 267 12.85 14.34 10.05
N GLY A 268 13.39 14.94 11.11
CA GLY A 268 12.66 15.79 12.02
C GLY A 268 13.54 16.40 13.12
N PHE A 269 12.93 17.07 14.09
CA PHE A 269 13.64 17.60 15.26
C PHE A 269 12.72 17.64 16.48
N SER A 270 13.28 17.86 17.66
CA SER A 270 12.55 18.24 18.88
C SER A 270 13.10 19.57 19.38
N ASP A 271 12.23 20.50 19.76
CA ASP A 271 12.61 21.75 20.42
C ASP A 271 12.80 21.60 21.94
N GLY A 272 12.55 20.41 22.48
CA GLY A 272 12.58 20.12 23.92
C GLY A 272 11.19 20.13 24.57
N GLU A 273 10.16 20.57 23.84
CA GLU A 273 8.76 20.53 24.26
C GLU A 273 7.94 19.61 23.35
N GLN A 274 8.19 19.69 22.03
CA GLN A 274 7.47 18.95 21.01
C GLN A 274 8.41 18.43 19.92
N ALA A 275 8.09 17.25 19.37
CA ALA A 275 8.74 16.72 18.18
C ALA A 275 8.03 17.17 16.90
N TYR A 276 8.80 17.35 15.84
CA TYR A 276 8.36 17.81 14.53
C TYR A 276 8.90 16.87 13.44
N ILE A 277 8.07 16.57 12.43
CA ILE A 277 8.45 15.80 11.24
C ILE A 277 8.60 16.71 10.04
N LEU A 278 9.66 16.52 9.23
CA LEU A 278 9.83 17.20 7.95
C LEU A 278 9.05 16.47 6.86
N ARG A 279 8.07 17.14 6.25
CA ARG A 279 7.30 16.59 5.12
C ARG A 279 7.03 17.67 4.08
N GLN A 280 7.27 17.37 2.80
CA GLN A 280 7.07 18.32 1.70
C GLN A 280 7.75 19.70 1.95
N ARG A 281 8.94 19.69 2.58
CA ARG A 281 9.70 20.90 2.97
C ARG A 281 9.11 21.76 4.09
N HIS A 282 8.08 21.28 4.80
CA HIS A 282 7.54 21.95 5.98
C HIS A 282 7.64 21.05 7.20
N PHE A 283 7.87 21.65 8.37
CA PHE A 283 7.82 20.93 9.63
C PHE A 283 6.39 20.92 10.18
N TYR A 284 5.94 19.75 10.60
CA TYR A 284 4.62 19.55 11.20
C TYR A 284 4.77 19.02 12.63
N PRO A 285 4.03 19.58 13.59
CA PRO A 285 4.07 19.12 14.98
C PRO A 285 3.48 17.71 15.09
N LEU A 286 4.23 16.80 15.69
CA LEU A 286 3.73 15.47 16.03
C LEU A 286 2.92 15.53 17.33
N GLN A 287 1.81 14.82 17.35
CA GLN A 287 0.91 14.67 18.48
C GLN A 287 0.81 13.19 18.84
N LEU A 288 0.98 12.87 20.11
CA LEU A 288 0.83 11.49 20.56
C LEU A 288 -0.66 11.11 20.52
N ALA A 289 -0.99 10.03 19.80
CA ALA A 289 -2.34 9.49 19.69
C ALA A 289 -2.31 7.99 20.01
N GLY A 290 -2.52 7.65 21.29
CA GLY A 290 -2.45 6.27 21.76
C GLY A 290 -1.02 5.73 21.75
N GLN A 291 -0.69 4.90 20.75
CA GLN A 291 0.64 4.28 20.59
C GLN A 291 1.37 4.75 19.31
N ASP A 292 0.77 5.68 18.58
CA ASP A 292 1.32 6.26 17.37
C ASP A 292 1.43 7.78 17.51
N PHE A 293 2.07 8.43 16.54
CA PHE A 293 1.99 9.88 16.40
C PHE A 293 1.08 10.25 15.24
N THR A 294 0.33 11.34 15.39
CA THR A 294 -0.42 11.96 14.30
C THR A 294 0.06 13.39 14.06
N PHE A 295 -0.24 13.94 12.90
CA PHE A 295 -0.01 15.35 12.60
C PHE A 295 -0.92 15.84 11.48
N ASP A 296 -1.20 17.12 11.48
CA ASP A 296 -1.95 17.78 10.42
C ASP A 296 -1.00 18.33 9.36
N ALA A 297 -1.15 17.88 8.11
CA ALA A 297 -0.41 18.41 6.97
C ALA A 297 -1.34 18.74 5.81
N ARG A 298 -0.82 19.41 4.78
CA ARG A 298 -1.57 19.63 3.55
C ARG A 298 -1.84 18.29 2.86
N ALA A 299 -3.06 18.11 2.39
CA ALA A 299 -3.45 16.98 1.56
C ALA A 299 -2.54 16.91 0.32
N VAL A 300 -2.09 15.70 0.00
CA VAL A 300 -1.34 15.45 -1.23
C VAL A 300 -2.36 15.28 -2.35
N ALA A 301 -2.15 15.99 -3.47
CA ALA A 301 -2.95 15.78 -4.67
C ALA A 301 -3.03 14.29 -5.01
N ASP A 302 -4.23 13.73 -5.11
CA ASP A 302 -4.43 12.40 -5.67
C ASP A 302 -4.15 12.45 -7.18
N PRO A 303 -3.09 11.79 -7.68
CA PRO A 303 -2.76 11.81 -9.10
C PRO A 303 -3.90 11.29 -9.99
N GLY A 304 -4.71 10.35 -9.49
CA GLY A 304 -5.88 9.81 -10.21
C GLY A 304 -7.00 10.84 -10.41
N ALA A 305 -7.05 11.87 -9.55
CA ALA A 305 -7.99 12.96 -9.70
C ALA A 305 -7.65 13.86 -10.88
N VAL A 306 -6.35 14.05 -11.16
CA VAL A 306 -5.85 14.93 -12.23
C VAL A 306 -6.04 14.30 -13.61
N SER A 307 -5.80 12.99 -13.76
CA SER A 307 -5.98 12.29 -15.05
C SER A 307 -7.45 12.23 -15.48
N THR A 308 -8.35 11.95 -14.54
CA THR A 308 -9.79 11.87 -14.83
C THR A 308 -10.37 13.22 -15.29
N ALA A 309 -9.88 14.33 -14.73
CA ALA A 309 -10.30 15.67 -15.11
C ALA A 309 -9.91 16.04 -16.56
N ALA A 310 -8.77 15.52 -17.05
CA ALA A 310 -8.34 15.72 -18.43
C ALA A 310 -9.20 14.93 -19.43
N VAL A 311 -9.64 13.72 -19.06
CA VAL A 311 -10.43 12.83 -19.92
C VAL A 311 -11.91 13.25 -20.00
N LEU A 312 -12.51 13.71 -18.89
CA LEU A 312 -13.95 13.97 -18.83
C LEU A 312 -14.41 15.35 -19.35
N GLY A 313 -13.52 16.28 -19.69
CA GLY A 313 -13.93 17.44 -20.51
C GLY A 313 -13.18 18.74 -20.30
N GLY A 314 -12.10 18.94 -21.07
CA GLY A 314 -11.55 20.25 -21.42
C GLY A 314 -11.43 21.28 -20.27
N ALA A 315 -11.56 22.57 -20.59
CA ALA A 315 -11.36 23.68 -19.64
C ALA A 315 -12.26 23.61 -18.38
N ALA A 316 -13.39 22.91 -18.43
CA ALA A 316 -14.28 22.71 -17.28
C ALA A 316 -13.72 21.69 -16.27
N GLY A 317 -12.98 20.67 -16.72
CA GLY A 317 -12.31 19.70 -15.85
C GLY A 317 -11.16 20.31 -15.04
N ALA A 318 -10.45 21.30 -15.60
CA ALA A 318 -9.34 21.99 -14.93
C ALA A 318 -9.78 22.74 -13.65
N VAL A 319 -11.00 23.30 -13.65
CA VAL A 319 -11.56 23.99 -12.48
C VAL A 319 -11.84 23.00 -11.35
N ILE A 320 -12.40 21.82 -11.65
CA ILE A 320 -12.70 20.79 -10.63
C ILE A 320 -11.42 20.21 -10.02
N ALA A 321 -10.37 20.00 -10.83
CA ALA A 321 -9.07 19.56 -10.31
C ALA A 321 -8.44 20.64 -9.39
N SER A 322 -8.57 21.92 -9.73
CA SER A 322 -7.99 23.02 -8.92
C SER A 322 -8.64 23.22 -7.55
N VAL A 323 -9.94 22.90 -7.43
CA VAL A 323 -10.68 23.00 -6.15
C VAL A 323 -10.44 21.77 -5.26
N SER A 324 -9.95 20.65 -5.81
CA SER A 324 -9.88 19.36 -5.11
C SER A 324 -8.46 18.84 -4.79
N THR A 325 -7.36 19.60 -5.05
CA THR A 325 -6.02 18.95 -5.08
C THR A 325 -4.84 19.59 -4.36
N SER A 326 -4.92 20.75 -3.67
CA SER A 326 -3.80 21.13 -2.79
C SER A 326 -4.18 22.16 -1.75
N GLY A 327 -3.97 21.84 -0.46
CA GLY A 327 -4.04 22.82 0.62
C GLY A 327 -5.05 22.54 1.73
N GLU A 328 -6.02 21.64 1.50
CA GLU A 328 -6.88 21.16 2.58
C GLU A 328 -6.04 20.51 3.68
N ARG A 329 -6.47 20.74 4.92
CA ARG A 329 -5.86 20.15 6.10
C ARG A 329 -6.28 18.70 6.19
N GLN A 330 -5.30 17.81 6.28
CA GLN A 330 -5.50 16.38 6.41
C GLN A 330 -4.67 15.86 7.58
N GLN A 331 -5.28 15.01 8.39
CA GLN A 331 -4.58 14.32 9.48
C GLN A 331 -3.87 13.09 8.94
N TYR A 332 -2.61 12.94 9.31
CA TYR A 332 -1.76 11.81 8.98
C TYR A 332 -1.35 11.08 10.26
N THR A 333 -1.08 9.78 10.13
CA THR A 333 -0.48 8.95 11.18
C THR A 333 0.92 8.54 10.76
N LEU A 334 1.85 8.67 11.68
CA LEU A 334 3.19 8.11 11.62
C LEU A 334 3.14 6.72 12.25
N ASP A 335 3.28 5.70 11.42
CA ASP A 335 3.42 4.32 11.87
C ASP A 335 4.76 4.14 12.59
N MET A 336 4.71 3.81 13.88
CA MET A 336 5.91 3.74 14.70
C MET A 336 6.77 2.48 14.47
N ALA A 337 6.24 1.50 13.75
CA ALA A 337 7.01 0.34 13.34
C ALA A 337 7.86 0.67 12.10
N THR A 338 7.26 1.31 11.10
CA THR A 338 7.86 1.49 9.77
C THR A 338 8.41 2.90 9.51
N GLY A 339 7.97 3.90 10.27
CA GLY A 339 8.26 5.31 10.01
C GLY A 339 7.46 5.91 8.86
N ARG A 340 6.50 5.15 8.34
CA ARG A 340 5.64 5.57 7.25
C ARG A 340 4.61 6.58 7.72
N VAL A 341 4.38 7.57 6.89
CA VAL A 341 3.24 8.49 7.02
C VAL A 341 2.10 7.96 6.15
N SER A 342 1.00 7.57 6.77
CA SER A 342 -0.24 7.22 6.08
C SER A 342 -1.31 8.27 6.35
N ASP A 343 -2.16 8.53 5.35
CA ASP A 343 -3.42 9.21 5.57
C ASP A 343 -4.26 8.38 6.56
N PHE A 344 -4.68 9.02 7.67
CA PHE A 344 -5.46 8.36 8.72
C PHE A 344 -6.75 7.76 8.15
N ALA A 345 -7.37 8.45 7.18
CA ALA A 345 -8.65 8.04 6.62
C ALA A 345 -8.55 6.74 5.80
N TYR A 346 -7.50 6.54 5.00
CA TYR A 346 -7.49 5.41 4.05
C TYR A 346 -7.36 4.04 4.72
N LEU A 347 -6.43 3.88 5.67
CA LEU A 347 -6.23 2.59 6.34
C LEU A 347 -7.34 2.27 7.33
N ASP A 348 -7.88 3.27 8.02
CA ASP A 348 -9.05 3.10 8.86
C ASP A 348 -10.30 2.84 8.01
N HIS A 349 -10.44 3.44 6.82
CA HIS A 349 -11.51 3.08 5.89
C HIS A 349 -11.41 1.61 5.44
N LEU A 350 -10.22 1.08 5.18
CA LEU A 350 -10.09 -0.36 4.84
C LEU A 350 -10.37 -1.28 6.04
N ALA A 351 -10.09 -0.82 7.27
CA ALA A 351 -10.24 -1.61 8.48
C ALA A 351 -11.66 -1.56 9.07
N GLN A 352 -12.31 -0.39 9.04
CA GLN A 352 -13.64 -0.14 9.60
C GLN A 352 -14.75 -0.67 8.71
N HIS A 353 -14.53 -0.76 7.40
CA HIS A 353 -15.53 -1.26 6.47
C HIS A 353 -15.37 -2.77 6.33
N ASP A 354 -16.37 -3.50 6.80
CA ASP A 354 -16.55 -4.94 6.63
C ASP A 354 -17.34 -5.27 5.36
N THR A 355 -17.61 -4.26 4.54
CA THR A 355 -18.28 -4.40 3.25
C THR A 355 -17.56 -3.58 2.16
N ALA A 356 -17.52 -4.15 0.96
CA ALA A 356 -17.32 -3.42 -0.28
C ALA A 356 -18.68 -3.28 -0.98
N THR A 357 -18.84 -2.29 -1.85
CA THR A 357 -20.02 -2.20 -2.73
C THR A 357 -19.58 -2.34 -4.17
N VAL A 358 -20.15 -3.30 -4.89
CA VAL A 358 -20.00 -3.40 -6.34
C VAL A 358 -21.23 -2.83 -7.00
N VAL A 359 -21.06 -1.83 -7.85
CA VAL A 359 -22.15 -1.18 -8.59
C VAL A 359 -22.04 -1.57 -10.05
N VAL A 360 -22.93 -2.45 -10.51
CA VAL A 360 -23.05 -2.82 -11.92
C VAL A 360 -24.04 -1.87 -12.55
N TYR A 361 -23.62 -1.10 -13.54
CA TYR A 361 -24.46 -0.10 -14.18
C TYR A 361 -24.43 -0.24 -15.69
N ARG A 362 -25.48 0.27 -16.32
CA ARG A 362 -25.66 0.22 -17.76
C ARG A 362 -25.93 1.61 -18.31
N ARG A 363 -25.01 2.13 -19.14
CA ARG A 363 -25.16 3.46 -19.78
C ARG A 363 -26.44 3.56 -20.64
N PRO A 364 -26.99 4.77 -20.86
CA PRO A 364 -28.07 4.98 -21.81
C PRO A 364 -27.62 4.62 -23.25
N GLY A 365 -28.53 4.04 -24.03
CA GLY A 365 -28.28 3.62 -25.42
C GLY A 365 -28.12 2.10 -25.57
N GLY A 366 -27.92 1.64 -26.80
CA GLY A 366 -27.69 0.22 -27.08
C GLY A 366 -28.95 -0.63 -27.21
N LEU A 367 -28.85 -1.90 -26.80
CA LEU A 367 -29.97 -2.87 -26.74
C LEU A 367 -31.17 -2.27 -25.98
N LYS A 368 -32.39 -2.34 -26.51
CA LYS A 368 -33.55 -1.85 -25.76
C LYS A 368 -33.97 -2.80 -24.63
N ALA A 369 -33.79 -4.10 -24.84
CA ALA A 369 -34.12 -5.11 -23.87
C ALA A 369 -33.24 -5.01 -22.61
N PRO A 370 -33.77 -5.34 -21.42
CA PRO A 370 -32.96 -5.56 -20.24
C PRO A 370 -31.91 -6.64 -20.47
N VAL A 371 -30.72 -6.46 -19.88
CA VAL A 371 -29.65 -7.45 -19.92
C VAL A 371 -29.53 -8.09 -18.55
N SER A 372 -29.77 -9.40 -18.46
CA SER A 372 -29.57 -10.13 -17.21
C SER A 372 -28.08 -10.15 -16.83
N VAL A 373 -27.82 -9.94 -15.55
CA VAL A 373 -26.53 -10.07 -14.91
C VAL A 373 -26.66 -11.15 -13.86
N GLN A 374 -25.69 -12.05 -13.79
CA GLN A 374 -25.61 -13.11 -12.81
C GLN A 374 -24.48 -12.83 -11.83
N LEU A 375 -24.70 -13.16 -10.56
CA LEU A 375 -23.71 -13.15 -9.49
C LEU A 375 -23.47 -14.59 -9.04
N ASP A 376 -22.23 -15.07 -9.16
CA ASP A 376 -21.82 -16.42 -8.79
C ASP A 376 -22.74 -17.50 -9.42
N GLY A 377 -23.08 -17.32 -10.70
CA GLY A 377 -23.94 -18.22 -11.48
C GLY A 377 -25.45 -18.11 -11.19
N ARG A 378 -25.88 -17.23 -10.30
CA ARG A 378 -27.29 -16.97 -9.99
C ARG A 378 -27.73 -15.65 -10.59
N GLU A 379 -28.94 -15.56 -11.13
CA GLU A 379 -29.46 -14.29 -11.63
C GLU A 379 -29.51 -13.25 -10.50
N LEU A 380 -28.87 -12.11 -10.74
CA LEU A 380 -28.80 -10.98 -9.81
C LEU A 380 -29.87 -9.95 -10.16
N ALA A 381 -29.88 -9.46 -11.41
CA ALA A 381 -30.79 -8.44 -11.89
C ALA A 381 -30.86 -8.44 -13.41
N ALA A 382 -31.97 -7.99 -13.98
CA ALA A 382 -32.09 -7.66 -15.40
C ALA A 382 -32.02 -6.14 -15.58
N LEU A 383 -30.91 -5.62 -16.09
CA LEU A 383 -30.63 -4.18 -16.15
C LEU A 383 -31.21 -3.54 -17.42
N PRO A 384 -32.27 -2.71 -17.33
CA PRO A 384 -32.72 -1.91 -18.46
C PRO A 384 -31.68 -0.83 -18.81
N PRO A 385 -31.78 -0.19 -19.99
CA PRO A 385 -30.91 0.93 -20.32
C PRO A 385 -31.00 2.04 -19.27
N ASN A 386 -29.85 2.63 -18.91
CA ASN A 386 -29.76 3.73 -17.94
C ASN A 386 -30.19 3.34 -16.51
N ASP A 387 -29.76 2.17 -16.05
CA ASP A 387 -30.06 1.66 -14.71
C ASP A 387 -28.83 0.99 -14.07
N PHE A 388 -28.90 0.70 -12.77
CA PHE A 388 -27.83 0.07 -12.02
C PHE A 388 -28.33 -0.83 -10.88
N VAL A 389 -27.50 -1.78 -10.48
CA VAL A 389 -27.69 -2.59 -9.27
C VAL A 389 -26.45 -2.45 -8.37
N SER A 390 -26.69 -2.32 -7.06
CA SER A 390 -25.64 -2.30 -6.04
C SER A 390 -25.62 -3.64 -5.31
N ILE A 391 -24.42 -4.22 -5.19
CA ILE A 391 -24.16 -5.51 -4.57
C ILE A 391 -23.28 -5.25 -3.33
N PRO A 392 -23.80 -5.39 -2.11
CA PRO A 392 -22.95 -5.42 -0.94
C PRO A 392 -22.12 -6.71 -0.95
N TRP A 393 -20.83 -6.58 -0.70
CA TRP A 393 -19.90 -7.70 -0.69
C TRP A 393 -19.13 -7.75 0.62
N THR A 394 -19.24 -8.88 1.33
CA THR A 394 -18.66 -9.04 2.68
C THR A 394 -17.47 -9.99 2.70
N SER A 395 -17.19 -10.68 1.60
CA SER A 395 -16.06 -11.59 1.51
C SER A 395 -14.79 -10.87 1.08
N LYS A 396 -13.83 -10.77 1.99
CA LYS A 396 -12.52 -10.17 1.75
C LYS A 396 -11.58 -11.06 0.91
N THR A 397 -11.87 -12.35 0.84
CA THR A 397 -11.03 -13.38 0.22
C THR A 397 -11.63 -14.01 -1.02
N ARG A 398 -12.96 -13.93 -1.19
CA ARG A 398 -13.64 -14.51 -2.34
C ARG A 398 -13.76 -13.47 -3.45
N GLU A 399 -13.39 -13.88 -4.65
CA GLU A 399 -13.71 -13.12 -5.87
C GLU A 399 -15.23 -13.04 -6.05
N ILE A 400 -15.70 -11.86 -6.48
CA ILE A 400 -17.03 -11.71 -7.05
C ILE A 400 -16.97 -12.20 -8.49
N SER A 401 -17.91 -13.02 -8.93
CA SER A 401 -18.04 -13.43 -10.34
C SER A 401 -19.33 -12.87 -10.93
N LEU A 402 -19.21 -11.90 -11.82
CA LEU A 402 -20.33 -11.28 -12.54
C LEU A 402 -20.40 -11.83 -13.97
N CYS A 403 -21.50 -12.46 -14.37
CA CYS A 403 -21.63 -13.09 -15.68
C CYS A 403 -22.83 -12.57 -16.46
N LEU A 404 -22.71 -12.59 -17.79
CA LEU A 404 -23.83 -12.34 -18.71
C LEU A 404 -24.36 -13.67 -19.28
N PRO A 405 -25.64 -13.72 -19.71
CA PRO A 405 -26.18 -14.87 -20.42
C PRO A 405 -25.35 -15.19 -21.66
N GLY A 406 -24.89 -16.44 -21.80
CA GLY A 406 -24.10 -16.88 -22.96
C GLY A 406 -22.82 -17.67 -22.67
N GLY A 407 -22.51 -17.95 -21.39
CA GLY A 407 -21.42 -18.86 -20.98
C GLY A 407 -20.25 -18.16 -20.27
N GLU A 408 -19.28 -18.95 -19.81
CA GLU A 408 -18.14 -18.50 -18.97
C GLU A 408 -17.29 -17.39 -19.61
N ALA A 409 -17.25 -17.31 -20.94
CA ALA A 409 -16.49 -16.29 -21.67
C ALA A 409 -17.03 -14.85 -21.49
N ALA A 410 -18.20 -14.69 -20.87
CA ALA A 410 -18.81 -13.39 -20.56
C ALA A 410 -18.83 -13.08 -19.05
N CYS A 411 -17.94 -13.72 -18.28
CA CYS A 411 -17.77 -13.47 -16.86
C CYS A 411 -16.62 -12.50 -16.58
N LEU A 412 -16.83 -11.64 -15.59
CA LEU A 412 -15.86 -10.73 -14.99
C LEU A 412 -15.69 -11.12 -13.52
N SER A 413 -14.47 -11.52 -13.15
CA SER A 413 -14.12 -11.88 -11.77
C SER A 413 -13.07 -10.94 -11.20
N PHE A 414 -13.24 -10.53 -9.94
CA PHE A 414 -12.27 -9.69 -9.20
C PHE A 414 -12.55 -9.74 -7.69
N ILE A 415 -11.62 -9.24 -6.86
CA ILE A 415 -11.87 -9.02 -5.42
C ILE A 415 -12.23 -7.54 -5.20
N PRO A 416 -13.43 -7.21 -4.71
CA PRO A 416 -13.81 -5.84 -4.40
C PRO A 416 -12.93 -5.23 -3.31
N VAL A 417 -12.58 -3.94 -3.46
CA VAL A 417 -11.83 -3.20 -2.43
C VAL A 417 -12.79 -2.71 -1.35
N PHE A 418 -12.59 -3.16 -0.11
CA PHE A 418 -13.46 -2.82 1.02
C PHE A 418 -13.39 -1.33 1.36
N GLY A 419 -14.52 -0.76 1.80
CA GLY A 419 -14.63 0.67 2.03
C GLY A 419 -14.67 1.54 0.76
N LEU A 420 -14.55 0.93 -0.42
CA LEU A 420 -14.68 1.61 -1.71
C LEU A 420 -15.81 1.00 -2.54
N ASN A 421 -16.38 1.83 -3.43
CA ASN A 421 -17.29 1.35 -4.46
C ASN A 421 -16.48 0.89 -5.68
N THR A 422 -16.68 -0.34 -6.11
CA THR A 422 -16.18 -0.83 -7.40
C THR A 422 -17.28 -0.67 -8.44
N TYR A 423 -17.02 0.02 -9.54
CA TYR A 423 -18.01 0.26 -10.57
C TYR A 423 -17.73 -0.63 -11.78
N VAL A 424 -18.76 -1.32 -12.24
CA VAL A 424 -18.71 -2.22 -13.39
C VAL A 424 -19.69 -1.71 -14.45
N ASP A 425 -19.16 -1.33 -15.60
CA ASP A 425 -19.96 -0.94 -16.76
C ASP A 425 -20.36 -2.16 -17.56
N LEU A 426 -21.66 -2.26 -17.85
CA LEU A 426 -22.23 -3.15 -18.83
C LEU A 426 -22.29 -2.44 -20.19
N GLU A 427 -21.22 -2.57 -20.98
CA GLU A 427 -21.14 -2.01 -22.31
C GLU A 427 -22.00 -2.80 -23.30
N ALA A 428 -23.05 -2.17 -23.84
CA ALA A 428 -23.89 -2.73 -24.90
C ALA A 428 -24.06 -1.72 -26.04
N LYS A 429 -22.99 -1.41 -26.78
CA LYS A 429 -22.92 -0.25 -27.70
C LYS A 429 -23.96 -0.26 -28.84
N THR A 430 -24.36 -1.44 -29.34
CA THR A 430 -25.33 -1.58 -30.44
C THR A 430 -26.20 -2.83 -30.22
N GLU A 431 -27.34 -2.94 -30.93
CA GLU A 431 -28.18 -4.14 -30.85
C GLU A 431 -27.49 -5.42 -31.35
N ALA A 432 -26.48 -5.28 -32.22
CA ALA A 432 -25.70 -6.40 -32.74
C ALA A 432 -24.46 -6.74 -31.88
N ALA A 433 -24.03 -5.82 -31.01
CA ALA A 433 -22.85 -6.02 -30.18
C ALA A 433 -23.19 -6.91 -28.98
N LYS A 434 -22.34 -7.92 -28.74
CA LYS A 434 -22.42 -8.70 -27.50
C LYS A 434 -22.11 -7.79 -26.30
N PRO A 435 -22.94 -7.81 -25.25
CA PRO A 435 -22.68 -7.01 -24.06
C PRO A 435 -21.41 -7.50 -23.36
N VAL A 436 -20.66 -6.58 -22.75
CA VAL A 436 -19.40 -6.86 -22.04
C VAL A 436 -19.43 -6.18 -20.68
N LEU A 437 -18.95 -6.87 -19.65
CA LEU A 437 -18.70 -6.29 -18.33
C LEU A 437 -17.26 -5.80 -18.23
N SER A 438 -17.06 -4.58 -17.71
CA SER A 438 -15.74 -4.03 -17.47
C SER A 438 -15.70 -3.20 -16.19
N VAL A 439 -14.65 -3.34 -15.38
CA VAL A 439 -14.42 -2.43 -14.24
C VAL A 439 -13.99 -1.08 -14.78
N VAL A 440 -14.57 0.01 -14.27
CA VAL A 440 -14.24 1.38 -14.69
C VAL A 440 -13.65 2.20 -13.52
N PRO A 441 -12.93 3.29 -13.80
CA PRO A 441 -12.48 4.22 -12.76
C PRO A 441 -13.63 4.71 -11.88
N GLY A 442 -13.39 4.78 -10.56
CA GLY A 442 -14.44 5.07 -9.59
C GLY A 442 -15.22 6.37 -9.85
N LYS A 443 -14.52 7.43 -10.28
CA LYS A 443 -15.13 8.71 -10.64
C LYS A 443 -16.02 8.63 -11.88
N GLU A 444 -15.62 7.85 -12.89
CA GLU A 444 -16.43 7.63 -14.08
C GLU A 444 -17.73 6.90 -13.71
N GLY A 445 -17.62 5.80 -12.97
CA GLY A 445 -18.77 5.04 -12.49
C GLY A 445 -19.70 5.88 -11.60
N GLU A 446 -19.14 6.63 -10.66
CA GLU A 446 -19.90 7.53 -9.79
C GLU A 446 -20.66 8.60 -10.58
N PHE A 447 -20.04 9.18 -11.62
CA PHE A 447 -20.68 10.15 -12.50
C PHE A 447 -21.93 9.57 -13.18
N TYR A 448 -21.82 8.38 -13.79
CA TYR A 448 -22.94 7.74 -14.47
C TYR A 448 -24.05 7.34 -13.49
N VAL A 449 -23.71 6.75 -12.34
CA VAL A 449 -24.69 6.35 -11.32
C VAL A 449 -25.42 7.58 -10.74
N LYS A 450 -24.72 8.69 -10.50
CA LYS A 450 -25.36 9.96 -10.10
C LYS A 450 -26.31 10.49 -11.16
N LYS A 451 -25.96 10.37 -12.45
CA LYS A 451 -26.83 10.77 -13.56
C LYS A 451 -28.10 9.92 -13.64
N MET A 452 -28.00 8.62 -13.38
CA MET A 452 -29.15 7.70 -13.35
C MET A 452 -30.12 8.03 -12.21
N ARG A 453 -29.61 8.33 -11.01
CA ARG A 453 -30.43 8.71 -9.83
C ARG A 453 -31.23 10.01 -9.99
N ARG A 454 -30.85 10.89 -10.92
CA ARG A 454 -31.48 12.21 -11.10
C ARG A 454 -32.71 12.19 -12.02
N LYS A 455 -33.00 11.08 -12.69
CA LYS A 455 -34.21 10.95 -13.51
C LYS A 455 -35.35 10.38 -12.65
N PRO A 456 -36.46 11.13 -12.47
CA PRO A 456 -37.69 10.57 -11.93
C PRO A 456 -38.35 9.60 -12.91
#